data_AF-A0A520B575-F1
#
_entry.id   AF-A0A520B575-F1
#
_cell.length_a   1.000
_cell.length_b   1.000
_cell.length_c   1.000
_cell.angle_alpha   90.00
_cell.angle_beta   90.00
_cell.angle_gamma   90.00
#
_symmetry.space_group_name_H-M   'P 1'
#
loop_
_entity.id
_entity.type
_entity.pdbx_description
1 polymer ?
#
loop_
_entity_poly.entity_id
_entity_poly.type
_entity_poly.pdbx_seq_one_letter_code
_entity_poly.pdbx_strand_id
1 'polypeptide(L)'
;MGCIAFKRRWPSSFVVQGLFLINILSPFVDQLGSYGPLNERDRAAIFSLPVSVRTFDRETQVVRQGDIDSSFLVLVEGFATRQKLTGDGRRQLLSLDIPGDPLNLSALFLSSADHGVLALTNAKIAFVPP
;
A
#
# COMPACT_ATOMS: atom_id res chain seq x y z
N MET A 1 29.95 -8.30 13.87
CA MET A 1 29.37 -7.46 12.79
C MET A 1 28.75 -8.40 11.77
N GLY A 2 27.47 -8.74 11.92
CA GLY A 2 26.76 -9.67 11.05
C GLY A 2 25.64 -8.94 10.32
N CYS A 3 25.78 -8.79 9.00
CA CYS A 3 24.74 -8.28 8.12
C CYS A 3 23.84 -9.47 7.74
N ILE A 4 22.57 -9.46 8.18
CA ILE A 4 21.62 -10.52 7.83
C ILE A 4 20.80 -10.03 6.63
N ALA A 5 21.15 -10.51 5.45
CA ALA A 5 20.37 -10.35 4.23
C ALA A 5 19.16 -11.30 4.27
N PHE A 6 17.95 -10.74 4.30
CA PHE A 6 16.72 -11.52 4.34
C PHE A 6 16.18 -11.76 2.93
N LYS A 7 16.63 -12.86 2.32
CA LYS A 7 16.16 -13.35 1.03
C LYS A 7 14.84 -14.10 1.23
N ARG A 8 13.69 -13.45 1.01
CA ARG A 8 12.37 -14.13 1.03
C ARG A 8 11.82 -14.33 -0.38
N ARG A 9 11.86 -15.59 -0.80
CA ARG A 9 11.26 -16.15 -2.01
C ARG A 9 9.78 -16.45 -1.72
N TRP A 10 8.87 -15.87 -2.48
CA TRP A 10 7.42 -16.04 -2.28
C TRP A 10 6.84 -16.98 -3.35
N PRO A 11 6.03 -17.98 -2.98
CA PRO A 11 5.43 -18.91 -3.95
C PRO A 11 4.20 -18.28 -4.61
N SER A 12 4.09 -18.51 -5.92
CA SER A 12 3.06 -18.02 -6.82
C SER A 12 1.91 -19.02 -6.94
N SER A 13 0.87 -18.84 -6.15
CA SER A 13 -0.49 -19.30 -6.47
C SER A 13 -1.42 -18.92 -5.34
N PHE A 14 -2.46 -18.12 -5.61
CA PHE A 14 -3.82 -18.31 -5.11
C PHE A 14 -4.70 -17.21 -5.72
N VAL A 15 -5.29 -17.54 -6.86
CA VAL A 15 -6.39 -16.77 -7.45
C VAL A 15 -7.67 -17.39 -6.91
N VAL A 16 -8.51 -16.60 -6.25
CA VAL A 16 -9.87 -17.03 -5.84
C VAL A 16 -10.88 -16.33 -6.74
N GLN A 17 -11.61 -17.11 -7.53
CA GLN A 17 -12.72 -16.68 -8.38
C GLN A 17 -14.06 -16.85 -7.65
N GLY A 18 -14.93 -15.84 -7.75
CA GLY A 18 -16.38 -16.02 -7.93
C GLY A 18 -17.31 -15.85 -6.72
N LEU A 19 -17.78 -14.62 -6.48
CA LEU A 19 -19.12 -14.30 -5.93
C LEU A 19 -19.40 -12.79 -6.06
N PHE A 20 -19.88 -12.28 -7.21
CA PHE A 20 -20.10 -10.83 -7.48
C PHE A 20 -19.12 -9.92 -6.70
N LEU A 21 -17.83 -10.25 -6.81
CA LEU A 21 -16.82 -9.75 -5.89
C LEU A 21 -16.63 -8.28 -6.22
N ILE A 22 -17.04 -7.39 -5.30
CA ILE A 22 -16.56 -6.02 -5.29
C ILE A 22 -15.04 -6.11 -5.42
N ASN A 23 -14.48 -5.49 -6.46
CA ASN A 23 -13.06 -5.56 -6.72
C ASN A 23 -12.31 -5.01 -5.49
N ILE A 24 -11.22 -5.66 -5.08
CA ILE A 24 -10.47 -5.25 -3.88
C ILE A 24 -9.95 -3.81 -3.97
N LEU A 25 -9.77 -3.29 -5.18
CA LEU A 25 -9.36 -1.90 -5.45
C LEU A 25 -10.54 -0.93 -5.60
N SER A 26 -11.79 -1.33 -5.34
CA SER A 26 -12.94 -0.41 -5.42
C SER A 26 -12.76 0.84 -4.55
N PRO A 27 -12.26 0.76 -3.29
CA PRO A 27 -11.97 1.96 -2.50
C PRO A 27 -10.98 2.89 -3.18
N PHE A 28 -10.00 2.37 -3.92
CA PHE A 28 -9.03 3.20 -4.65
C PHE A 28 -9.63 3.85 -5.88
N VAL A 29 -10.51 3.15 -6.60
CA VAL A 29 -11.27 3.72 -7.70
C VAL A 29 -12.19 4.86 -7.21
N ASP A 30 -12.86 4.67 -6.07
CA ASP A 30 -13.69 5.70 -5.44
C ASP A 30 -12.83 6.90 -5.01
N GLN A 31 -11.67 6.64 -4.40
CA GLN A 31 -10.73 7.68 -3.98
C GLN A 31 -10.20 8.48 -5.18
N LEU A 32 -9.83 7.82 -6.28
CA LEU A 32 -9.42 8.51 -7.51
C LEU A 32 -10.57 9.33 -8.12
N GLY A 33 -11.80 8.80 -8.07
CA GLY A 33 -13.01 9.50 -8.52
C GLY A 33 -13.30 10.79 -7.74
N SER A 34 -12.78 10.93 -6.52
CA SER A 34 -12.91 12.16 -5.73
C SER A 34 -12.10 13.35 -6.28
N TYR A 35 -11.02 13.08 -7.04
CA TYR A 35 -10.19 14.12 -7.67
C TYR A 35 -10.70 14.55 -9.05
N GLY A 36 -11.62 13.78 -9.65
CA GLY A 36 -12.19 14.07 -10.96
C GLY A 36 -12.91 12.86 -11.56
N PRO A 37 -13.69 13.06 -12.64
CA PRO A 37 -14.41 11.97 -13.29
C PRO A 37 -13.45 10.92 -13.86
N LEU A 38 -13.63 9.68 -13.41
CA LEU A 38 -12.87 8.52 -13.88
C LEU A 38 -13.76 7.70 -14.82
N ASN A 39 -13.38 7.64 -16.10
CA ASN A 39 -14.17 6.93 -17.10
C ASN A 39 -14.08 5.40 -16.92
N GLU A 40 -14.98 4.66 -17.57
CA GLU A 40 -15.05 3.19 -17.43
C GLU A 40 -13.80 2.46 -17.94
N ARG A 41 -13.08 3.01 -18.92
CA ARG A 41 -11.83 2.42 -19.40
C ARG A 41 -10.74 2.50 -18.33
N ASP A 42 -10.62 3.64 -17.65
CA ASP A 42 -9.62 3.83 -16.60
C ASP A 42 -9.95 2.99 -15.36
N ARG A 43 -11.24 2.91 -14.99
CA ARG A 43 -11.74 1.99 -13.94
C ARG A 43 -11.38 0.55 -14.26
N ALA A 44 -11.67 0.08 -15.46
CA ALA A 44 -11.37 -1.27 -15.90
C ALA A 44 -9.85 -1.55 -15.90
N ALA A 45 -9.04 -0.56 -16.29
CA ALA A 45 -7.58 -0.67 -16.23
C ALA A 45 -7.08 -0.87 -14.79
N ILE A 46 -7.56 -0.07 -13.83
CA ILE A 46 -7.20 -0.21 -12.41
C ILE A 46 -7.64 -1.58 -11.88
N PHE A 47 -8.86 -2.02 -12.19
CA PHE A 47 -9.36 -3.33 -11.78
C PHE A 47 -8.62 -4.52 -12.40
N SER A 48 -7.91 -4.30 -13.51
CA SER A 48 -7.08 -5.32 -14.17
C SER A 48 -5.66 -5.44 -13.62
N LEU A 49 -5.26 -4.55 -12.70
CA LEU A 49 -3.91 -4.59 -12.12
C LEU A 49 -3.66 -5.92 -11.39
N PRO A 50 -2.47 -6.52 -11.54
CA PRO A 50 -2.10 -7.67 -10.74
C PRO A 50 -1.97 -7.24 -9.27
N VAL A 51 -2.79 -7.81 -8.40
CA VAL A 51 -2.78 -7.46 -6.97
C VAL A 51 -2.54 -8.70 -6.13
N SER A 52 -1.67 -8.57 -5.14
CA SER A 52 -1.64 -9.47 -3.98
C SER A 52 -2.06 -8.70 -2.73
N VAL A 53 -2.88 -9.31 -1.87
CA VAL A 53 -3.38 -8.66 -0.65
C VAL A 53 -2.68 -9.27 0.56
N ARG A 54 -2.25 -8.41 1.49
CA ARG A 54 -1.65 -8.84 2.76
C ARG A 54 -2.36 -8.17 3.93
N THR A 55 -2.51 -8.92 5.01
CA THR A 55 -2.98 -8.40 6.29
C THR A 55 -1.79 -8.05 7.16
N PHE A 56 -1.85 -6.87 7.78
CA PHE A 56 -0.91 -6.40 8.78
C PHE A 56 -1.64 -6.23 10.09
N ASP A 57 -1.07 -6.72 11.17
CA ASP A 57 -1.62 -6.49 12.50
C ASP A 57 -1.43 -5.02 12.90
N ARG A 58 -2.28 -4.56 13.82
CA ARG A 58 -2.12 -3.25 14.45
C ARG A 58 -0.68 -3.03 14.93
N GLU A 59 -0.21 -1.80 14.80
CA GLU A 59 1.13 -1.34 15.19
C GLU A 59 2.28 -1.99 14.39
N THR A 60 1.96 -2.61 13.24
CA THR A 60 2.97 -3.14 12.33
C THR A 60 3.45 -2.08 11.34
N GLN A 61 4.77 -1.95 11.20
CA GLN A 61 5.38 -1.09 10.20
C GLN A 61 5.26 -1.74 8.81
N VAL A 62 4.46 -1.12 7.94
CA VAL A 62 4.22 -1.58 6.56
C VAL A 62 5.36 -1.16 5.64
N VAL A 63 5.75 0.12 5.71
CA VAL A 63 6.85 0.71 4.95
C VAL A 63 7.78 1.41 5.95
N ARG A 64 9.08 1.18 5.87
CA ARG A 64 10.08 1.97 6.60
C ARG A 64 10.63 3.05 5.69
N GLN A 65 10.92 4.20 6.28
CA GLN A 65 11.63 5.25 5.58
C GLN A 65 13.01 4.72 5.15
N GLY A 66 13.33 4.90 3.87
CA GLY A 66 14.54 4.36 3.22
C GLY A 66 14.37 2.97 2.60
N ASP A 67 13.21 2.31 2.75
CA ASP A 67 12.97 1.03 2.09
C ASP A 67 13.09 1.16 0.56
N ILE A 68 13.71 0.15 -0.06
CA ILE A 68 13.86 0.01 -1.50
C ILE A 68 12.87 -1.06 -1.95
N ASP A 69 11.60 -0.70 -2.04
CA ASP A 69 10.53 -1.53 -2.60
C ASP A 69 9.78 -0.69 -3.64
N SER A 70 9.75 -1.16 -4.87
CA SER A 70 9.08 -0.49 -6.00
C SER A 70 7.61 -0.88 -6.14
N SER A 71 7.09 -1.73 -5.25
CA SER A 71 5.68 -2.10 -5.26
C SER A 71 4.80 -0.90 -4.92
N PHE A 72 3.69 -0.71 -5.63
CA PHE A 72 2.69 0.28 -5.31
C PHE A 72 1.66 -0.30 -4.33
N LEU A 73 1.36 0.46 -3.28
CA LEU A 73 0.55 0.00 -2.15
C LEU A 73 -0.71 0.84 -2.02
N VAL A 74 -1.83 0.15 -1.79
CA VAL A 74 -3.14 0.76 -1.55
C VAL A 74 -3.73 0.17 -0.27
N LEU A 75 -4.20 1.04 0.63
CA LEU A 75 -4.96 0.59 1.81
C LEU A 75 -6.36 0.16 1.38
N VAL A 76 -6.74 -1.06 1.72
CA VAL A 76 -8.04 -1.65 1.33
C VAL A 76 -9.00 -1.71 2.52
N GLU A 77 -8.49 -1.95 3.71
CA GLU A 77 -9.28 -2.05 4.94
C GLU A 77 -8.44 -1.60 6.12
N GLY A 78 -9.08 -0.98 7.12
CA GLY A 78 -8.45 -0.49 8.34
C GLY A 78 -7.95 0.96 8.22
N PHE A 79 -7.06 1.33 9.13
CA PHE A 79 -6.41 2.65 9.16
C PHE A 79 -4.90 2.49 9.21
N ALA A 80 -4.20 3.39 8.51
CA ALA A 80 -2.75 3.51 8.59
C ALA A 80 -2.35 4.97 8.83
N THR A 81 -1.07 5.19 9.09
CA THR A 81 -0.51 6.53 9.15
C THR A 81 0.79 6.62 8.39
N ARG A 82 0.93 7.70 7.62
CA ARG A 82 2.20 8.17 7.09
C ARG A 82 2.94 8.94 8.16
N GLN A 83 4.20 8.60 8.36
CA GLN A 83 5.06 9.24 9.35
C GLN A 83 6.48 9.41 8.85
N LYS A 84 7.19 10.42 9.36
CA LYS A 84 8.60 10.65 9.08
C LYS A 84 9.39 10.73 10.38
N LEU A 85 10.65 10.29 10.33
CA LEU A 85 11.60 10.57 11.41
C LEU A 85 12.24 11.93 11.18
N THR A 86 12.22 12.77 12.20
CA THR A 86 12.93 14.05 12.23
C THR A 86 14.42 13.83 12.48
N GLY A 87 15.24 14.86 12.24
CA GLY A 87 16.70 14.76 12.42
C GLY A 87 17.14 14.46 13.86
N ASP A 88 16.29 14.77 14.85
CA ASP A 88 16.46 14.44 16.26
C ASP A 88 15.76 13.12 16.68
N GLY A 89 15.30 12.31 15.71
CA GLY A 89 14.78 10.95 15.93
C GLY A 89 13.33 10.87 16.40
N ARG A 90 12.60 11.99 16.46
CA ARG A 90 11.17 11.99 16.79
C ARG A 90 10.33 11.58 15.58
N ARG A 91 9.14 11.05 15.83
CA ARG A 91 8.16 10.70 14.79
C ARG A 91 7.21 11.87 14.59
N GLN A 92 7.03 12.27 13.33
CA GLN A 92 6.01 13.22 12.92
C GLN A 92 4.95 12.49 12.09
N LEU A 93 3.68 12.56 12.50
CA LEU A 93 2.54 12.07 11.72
C LEU A 93 2.24 13.07 10.62
N LEU A 94 2.20 12.60 9.37
CA LEU A 94 1.96 13.42 8.19
C LEU A 94 0.52 13.27 7.69
N SER A 95 -0.03 12.06 7.75
CA SER A 95 -1.43 11.78 7.40
C SER A 95 -1.97 10.59 8.19
N LEU A 96 -3.30 10.55 8.30
CA LEU A 96 -4.07 9.34 8.59
C LEU A 96 -4.59 8.84 7.24
N ASP A 97 -4.27 7.61 6.88
CA ASP A 97 -4.65 7.01 5.61
C ASP A 97 -5.86 6.09 5.82
N ILE A 98 -6.84 6.18 4.91
CA ILE A 98 -8.11 5.45 4.92
C ILE A 98 -8.20 4.48 3.74
N PRO A 99 -9.17 3.54 3.72
CA PRO A 99 -9.38 2.67 2.57
C PRO A 99 -9.52 3.45 1.26
N GLY A 100 -8.72 3.08 0.27
CA GLY A 100 -8.59 3.77 -1.00
C GLY A 100 -7.34 4.63 -1.10
N ASP A 101 -6.71 5.01 0.02
CA ASP A 101 -5.50 5.83 -0.05
C ASP A 101 -4.30 5.04 -0.56
N PRO A 102 -3.52 5.63 -1.47
CA PRO A 102 -2.25 5.06 -1.85
C PRO A 102 -1.19 5.36 -0.80
N LEU A 103 -0.58 4.30 -0.27
CA LEU A 103 0.30 4.40 0.88
C LEU A 103 1.70 4.89 0.49
N ASN A 104 2.17 4.60 -0.72
CA ASN A 104 3.53 4.92 -1.16
C ASN A 104 3.60 5.36 -2.64
N LEU A 105 2.78 6.30 -3.10
CA LEU A 105 2.90 6.87 -4.47
C LEU A 105 4.33 7.34 -4.79
N SER A 106 5.08 7.80 -3.80
CA SER A 106 6.47 8.22 -3.98
C SER A 106 7.38 7.10 -4.50
N ALA A 107 7.03 5.82 -4.28
CA ALA A 107 7.77 4.68 -4.83
C ALA A 107 7.74 4.62 -6.38
N LEU A 108 6.79 5.29 -7.03
CA LEU A 108 6.75 5.40 -8.50
C LEU A 108 7.79 6.37 -9.06
N PHE A 109 8.32 7.27 -8.23
CA PHE A 109 9.18 8.38 -8.66
C PHE A 109 10.54 8.41 -7.95
N LEU A 110 10.64 7.82 -6.76
CA LEU A 110 11.84 7.84 -5.91
C LEU A 110 12.47 6.44 -5.81
N SER A 111 13.79 6.40 -5.66
CA SER A 111 14.55 5.16 -5.48
C SER A 111 14.39 4.52 -4.10
N SER A 112 13.87 5.25 -3.12
CA SER A 112 13.60 4.78 -1.77
C SER A 112 12.45 5.54 -1.13
N ALA A 113 11.79 4.91 -0.16
CA ALA A 113 10.66 5.50 0.55
C ALA A 113 11.09 6.75 1.35
N ASP A 114 10.47 7.89 1.09
CA ASP A 114 10.75 9.17 1.75
C ASP A 114 10.01 9.35 3.09
N HIS A 115 9.14 8.39 3.40
CA HIS A 115 8.35 8.29 4.63
C HIS A 115 8.15 6.83 5.03
N GLY A 116 7.69 6.59 6.25
CA GLY A 116 7.22 5.30 6.71
C GLY A 116 5.70 5.24 6.81
N VAL A 117 5.17 4.01 6.78
CA VAL A 117 3.74 3.72 6.95
C VAL A 117 3.57 2.71 8.09
N LEU A 118 2.66 2.99 9.02
CA LEU A 118 2.31 2.13 10.15
C LEU A 118 0.82 1.80 10.13
N ALA A 119 0.47 0.52 10.29
CA ALA A 119 -0.91 0.11 10.48
C ALA A 119 -1.39 0.52 11.87
N LEU A 120 -2.45 1.33 11.96
CA LEU A 120 -3.05 1.74 13.25
C LEU A 120 -4.10 0.76 13.74
N THR A 121 -4.69 0.00 12.82
CA THR A 121 -5.56 -1.15 13.10
C THR A 121 -5.00 -2.38 12.41
N ASN A 122 -5.67 -3.53 12.56
CA ASN A 122 -5.50 -4.58 11.58
C ASN A 122 -5.88 -4.00 10.21
N ALA A 123 -4.97 -4.12 9.24
CA ALA A 123 -5.09 -3.45 7.95
C ALA A 123 -4.88 -4.44 6.81
N LYS A 124 -5.69 -4.33 5.76
CA LYS A 124 -5.47 -5.07 4.51
C LYS A 124 -4.90 -4.11 3.48
N ILE A 125 -3.81 -4.52 2.85
CA ILE A 125 -3.06 -3.69 1.91
C ILE A 125 -2.88 -4.47 0.63
N ALA A 126 -3.27 -3.85 -0.48
CA ALA A 126 -3.06 -4.34 -1.83
C ALA A 126 -1.65 -3.94 -2.30
N PHE A 127 -0.92 -4.91 -2.83
CA PHE A 127 0.40 -4.77 -3.42
C PHE A 127 0.28 -4.97 -4.92
N VAL A 128 0.59 -3.92 -5.67
CA VAL A 128 0.74 -3.95 -7.12
C VAL A 128 2.25 -4.03 -7.41
N PRO A 129 2.74 -5.08 -8.10
CA PRO A 129 4.14 -5.16 -8.48
C PRO A 129 4.53 -4.03 -9.45
N PRO A 130 5.82 -3.68 -9.53
CA PRO A 130 6.32 -2.69 -10.49
C PRO A 130 6.08 -3.07 -11.96
#